data_AF-A0A8S3FD88-F1
#
_entry.id   AF-A0A8S3FD88-F1
#
_cell.length_a   1.000
_cell.length_b   1.000
_cell.length_c   1.000
_cell.angle_alpha   90.00
_cell.angle_beta   90.00
_cell.angle_gamma   90.00
#
_symmetry.space_group_name_H-M   'P 1'
#
loop_
_entity.id
_entity.type
_entity.pdbx_description
1 polymer ?
#
loop_
_entity_poly.entity_id
_entity_poly.type
_entity_poly.pdbx_seq_one_letter_code
_entity_poly.pdbx_strand_id
1 'polypeptide(L)'
;LIDIKDKPKNFLNSRQWIGSMEVSFVLQNYLDVECKIIRVERGSDMIERVRELISHFNKEGSPIMIGGGVLAHTILGVDFNESTGDSMLLVLDPHYTGVDDIRTIQNNGWVGWKPWSFWSQDAFYNLCCPLRPKIVSS
;
A
#
# COMPACT_ATOMS: atom_id res chain seq x y z
N LEU A 1 6.55 -6.18 16.35
CA LEU A 1 6.11 -4.92 17.01
C LEU A 1 6.44 -4.87 18.50
N ILE A 2 6.13 -5.93 19.26
CA ILE A 2 6.52 -6.00 20.69
C ILE A 2 8.05 -6.08 20.85
N ASP A 3 8.70 -6.92 20.05
CA ASP A 3 10.16 -7.13 20.14
C ASP A 3 10.96 -5.84 19.90
N ILE A 4 10.46 -4.97 19.02
CA ILE A 4 11.02 -3.64 18.72
C ILE A 4 10.50 -2.53 19.63
N LYS A 5 9.70 -2.87 20.66
CA LYS A 5 9.12 -1.96 21.66
C LYS A 5 8.19 -0.87 21.09
N ASP A 6 7.62 -1.08 19.90
CA ASP A 6 6.61 -0.20 19.32
C ASP A 6 5.23 -0.38 20.01
N LYS A 7 4.90 -1.61 20.42
CA LYS A 7 3.63 -1.94 21.09
C LYS A 7 3.85 -2.66 22.43
N PRO A 8 2.93 -2.50 23.40
CA PRO A 8 2.96 -3.21 24.68
C PRO A 8 2.66 -4.71 24.53
N LYS A 9 3.01 -5.53 25.53
CA LYS A 9 2.83 -6.99 25.49
C LYS A 9 1.37 -7.45 25.26
N ASN A 10 0.39 -6.70 25.77
CA ASN A 10 -1.04 -7.00 25.57
C ASN A 10 -1.54 -6.73 24.15
N PHE A 11 -0.69 -6.17 23.27
CA PHE A 11 -0.97 -6.09 21.84
C PHE A 11 -0.99 -7.48 21.18
N LEU A 12 -0.21 -8.43 21.71
CA LEU A 12 -0.20 -9.81 21.23
C LEU A 12 -1.58 -10.43 21.40
N ASN A 13 -2.08 -11.07 20.34
CA ASN A 13 -3.43 -11.65 20.28
C ASN A 13 -4.59 -10.64 20.43
N SER A 14 -4.31 -9.33 20.32
CA SER A 14 -5.36 -8.32 20.25
C SER A 14 -6.04 -8.29 18.87
N ARG A 15 -7.15 -7.56 18.76
CA ARG A 15 -7.82 -7.25 17.47
C ARG A 15 -7.52 -5.83 17.00
N GLN A 16 -6.46 -5.22 17.52
CA GLN A 16 -6.06 -3.87 17.13
C GLN A 16 -5.50 -3.87 15.72
N TRP A 17 -5.82 -2.82 14.98
CA TRP A 17 -5.30 -2.64 13.63
C TRP A 17 -3.89 -2.04 13.66
N ILE A 18 -3.18 -2.25 12.55
CA ILE A 18 -1.87 -1.67 12.29
C ILE A 18 -1.91 -0.89 10.99
N GLY A 19 -1.06 0.13 10.85
CA GLY A 19 -0.97 0.95 9.65
C GLY A 19 0.33 0.75 8.89
N SER A 20 0.55 1.63 7.90
CA SER A 20 1.75 1.65 7.07
C SER A 20 3.06 1.72 7.86
N MET A 21 3.07 2.46 8.98
CA MET A 21 4.27 2.59 9.82
C MET A 21 4.62 1.25 10.48
N GLU A 22 3.65 0.61 11.14
CA GLU A 22 3.86 -0.69 11.75
C GLU A 22 4.24 -1.77 10.72
N VAL A 23 3.63 -1.73 9.52
CA VAL A 23 4.02 -2.62 8.41
C VAL A 23 5.50 -2.43 8.07
N SER A 24 5.97 -1.18 7.93
CA SER A 24 7.39 -0.91 7.65
C SER A 24 8.32 -1.45 8.74
N PHE A 25 7.92 -1.35 10.01
CA PHE A 25 8.71 -1.85 11.12
C PHE A 25 8.81 -3.37 11.13
N VAL A 26 7.72 -4.06 10.79
CA VAL A 26 7.71 -5.52 10.68
C VAL A 26 8.59 -5.98 9.51
N LEU A 27 8.48 -5.33 8.35
CA LEU A 27 9.30 -5.66 7.18
C LEU A 27 10.80 -5.46 7.46
N GLN A 28 11.18 -4.34 8.07
CA GLN A 28 12.57 -4.08 8.46
C GLN A 28 13.07 -5.13 9.47
N ASN A 29 12.30 -5.42 10.52
CA ASN A 29 12.78 -6.27 11.61
C ASN A 29 12.88 -7.76 11.23
N TYR A 30 11.97 -8.27 10.40
CA TYR A 30 11.94 -9.70 10.06
C TYR A 30 12.63 -10.04 8.75
N LEU A 31 12.70 -9.10 7.80
CA LEU A 31 13.18 -9.36 6.45
C LEU A 31 14.32 -8.43 6.02
N ASP A 32 14.74 -7.48 6.87
CA ASP A 32 15.72 -6.45 6.54
C ASP A 32 15.31 -5.64 5.28
N VAL A 33 14.01 -5.40 5.15
CA VAL A 33 13.43 -4.63 4.04
C VAL A 33 13.12 -3.22 4.52
N GLU A 34 13.93 -2.27 4.08
CA GLU A 34 13.66 -0.84 4.27
C GLU A 34 12.40 -0.44 3.48
N CYS A 35 11.62 0.50 4.04
CA CYS A 35 10.43 1.02 3.38
C CYS A 35 10.44 2.54 3.36
N LYS A 36 10.05 3.13 2.24
CA LYS A 36 9.74 4.55 2.14
C LYS A 36 8.28 4.79 2.52
N ILE A 37 8.02 5.79 3.35
CA ILE A 37 6.66 6.21 3.70
C ILE A 37 6.29 7.49 2.93
N ILE A 38 5.30 7.39 2.05
CA ILE A 38 4.70 8.56 1.38
C ILE A 38 3.46 8.96 2.17
N ARG A 39 3.41 10.23 2.59
CA ARG A 39 2.29 10.79 3.35
C ARG A 39 1.44 11.67 2.44
N VAL A 40 0.13 11.51 2.53
CA VAL A 40 -0.85 12.31 1.81
C VAL A 40 -1.87 12.80 2.84
N GLU A 41 -2.05 14.12 2.95
CA GLU A 41 -2.90 14.72 3.98
C GLU A 41 -4.40 14.53 3.68
N ARG A 42 -4.76 14.52 2.39
CA ARG A 42 -6.12 14.34 1.90
C ARG A 42 -6.15 13.39 0.70
N GLY A 43 -7.18 12.56 0.59
CA GLY A 43 -7.33 11.65 -0.56
C GLY A 43 -7.41 12.37 -1.90
N SER A 44 -7.87 13.63 -1.91
CA SER A 44 -7.84 14.51 -3.08
C SER A 44 -6.44 14.75 -3.63
N ASP A 45 -5.44 14.71 -2.76
CA ASP A 45 -4.06 15.07 -3.10
C ASP A 45 -3.25 13.82 -3.50
N MET A 46 -3.87 12.64 -3.48
CA MET A 46 -3.19 11.37 -3.79
C MET A 46 -2.71 11.33 -5.24
N ILE A 47 -3.44 11.96 -6.15
CA ILE A 47 -3.07 12.09 -7.57
C ILE A 47 -1.73 12.82 -7.75
N GLU A 48 -1.38 13.74 -6.86
CA GLU A 48 -0.12 14.48 -6.92
C GLU A 48 1.10 13.56 -6.71
N ARG A 49 0.88 12.38 -6.10
CA ARG A 49 1.92 11.36 -5.87
C ARG A 49 2.07 10.39 -7.02
N VAL A 50 1.26 10.48 -8.09
CA VAL A 50 1.26 9.49 -9.19
C VAL A 50 2.65 9.26 -9.80
N ARG A 51 3.43 10.33 -10.03
CA ARG A 51 4.80 10.22 -10.57
C ARG A 51 5.76 9.53 -9.60
N GLU A 52 5.56 9.72 -8.30
CA GLU A 52 6.33 9.05 -7.26
C GLU A 52 6.02 7.55 -7.21
N LEU A 53 4.75 7.18 -7.39
CA LEU A 53 4.33 5.77 -7.50
C LEU A 53 4.90 5.11 -8.76
N ILE A 54 4.85 5.79 -9.92
CA ILE A 54 5.46 5.31 -11.17
C ILE A 54 6.95 5.06 -10.98
N SER A 55 7.66 6.03 -10.37
CA SER A 55 9.09 5.91 -10.05
C SER A 55 9.37 4.71 -9.14
N HIS A 56 8.53 4.47 -8.13
CA HIS A 56 8.63 3.30 -7.25
C HIS A 56 8.46 1.99 -8.01
N PHE A 57 7.40 1.84 -8.81
CA PHE A 57 7.17 0.61 -9.56
C PHE A 57 8.26 0.35 -10.61
N ASN A 58 8.80 1.39 -11.24
CA ASN A 58 9.91 1.25 -12.19
C ASN A 58 11.23 0.83 -11.53
N LYS A 59 11.52 1.32 -10.31
CA LYS A 59 12.80 1.06 -9.62
C LYS A 59 12.75 -0.18 -8.75
N GLU A 60 11.72 -0.28 -7.92
CA GLU A 60 11.58 -1.31 -6.88
C GLU A 60 10.66 -2.44 -7.33
N GLY A 61 9.55 -2.10 -7.99
CA GLY A 61 8.53 -3.04 -8.48
C GLY A 61 7.78 -3.79 -7.37
N SER A 62 7.94 -3.39 -6.12
CA SER A 62 7.28 -3.99 -4.97
C SER A 62 5.84 -3.47 -4.81
N PRO A 63 4.91 -4.29 -4.28
CA PRO A 63 3.57 -3.84 -3.95
C PRO A 63 3.61 -2.79 -2.84
N ILE A 64 2.73 -1.79 -2.93
CA ILE A 64 2.63 -0.69 -1.96
C ILE A 64 1.41 -0.93 -1.07
N MET A 65 1.60 -1.03 0.24
CA MET A 65 0.47 -1.01 1.17
C MET A 65 0.02 0.44 1.37
N ILE A 66 -1.27 0.71 1.28
CA ILE A 66 -1.87 2.01 1.58
C ILE A 66 -2.83 1.85 2.76
N GLY A 67 -2.71 2.74 3.75
CA GLY A 67 -3.62 2.82 4.89
C GLY A 67 -4.12 4.23 5.09
N GLY A 68 -5.43 4.40 5.19
CA GLY A 68 -6.07 5.69 5.44
C GLY A 68 -7.49 5.52 5.98
N GLY A 69 -7.86 6.33 6.96
CA GLY A 69 -9.10 6.15 7.70
C GLY A 69 -9.16 4.78 8.40
N VAL A 70 -10.14 3.96 8.01
CA VAL A 70 -10.38 2.62 8.57
C VAL A 70 -10.13 1.47 7.57
N LEU A 71 -9.51 1.75 6.42
CA LEU A 71 -9.29 0.75 5.38
C LEU A 71 -7.82 0.66 5.00
N ALA A 72 -7.42 -0.54 4.60
CA ALA A 72 -6.12 -0.84 4.03
C ALA A 72 -6.29 -1.51 2.69
N HIS A 73 -5.46 -1.13 1.72
CA HIS A 73 -5.42 -1.73 0.39
C HIS A 73 -3.97 -2.00 -0.03
N THR A 74 -3.78 -2.75 -1.10
CA THR A 74 -2.47 -2.92 -1.74
C THR A 74 -2.52 -2.38 -3.16
N ILE A 75 -1.65 -1.44 -3.51
CA ILE A 75 -1.49 -0.90 -4.86
C ILE A 75 -0.44 -1.75 -5.57
N LEU A 76 -0.78 -2.24 -6.76
CA LEU A 76 0.02 -3.14 -7.58
C LEU A 76 0.57 -2.47 -8.85
N GLY A 77 0.07 -1.29 -9.21
CA GLY A 77 0.50 -0.58 -10.40
C GLY A 77 -0.23 0.74 -10.63
N VAL A 78 0.25 1.47 -11.62
CA VAL A 78 -0.30 2.75 -12.06
C VAL A 78 -0.52 2.67 -13.57
N ASP A 79 -1.71 3.06 -14.01
CA ASP A 79 -2.00 3.41 -15.40
C ASP A 79 -1.91 4.93 -15.49
N PHE A 80 -1.11 5.46 -16.41
CA PHE A 80 -0.86 6.89 -16.53
C PHE A 80 -0.70 7.28 -18.01
N ASN A 81 -1.56 8.19 -18.46
CA ASN A 81 -1.48 8.79 -19.77
C ASN A 81 -0.65 10.08 -19.69
N GLU A 82 0.56 10.07 -20.27
CA GLU A 82 1.45 11.24 -20.23
C GLU A 82 0.90 12.47 -20.98
N SER A 83 0.01 12.26 -21.96
CA SER A 83 -0.55 13.34 -22.78
C SER A 83 -1.72 14.05 -22.10
N THR A 84 -2.58 13.31 -21.40
CA THR A 84 -3.77 13.87 -20.74
C THR A 84 -3.58 14.08 -19.23
N GLY A 85 -2.65 13.35 -18.61
CA GLY A 85 -2.49 13.29 -17.16
C GLY A 85 -3.46 12.31 -16.47
N ASP A 86 -4.35 11.65 -17.24
CA ASP A 86 -5.30 10.69 -16.68
C ASP A 86 -4.57 9.50 -16.08
N SER A 87 -5.08 9.02 -14.94
CA SER A 87 -4.49 7.89 -14.26
C SER A 87 -5.44 7.10 -13.39
N MET A 88 -5.08 5.84 -13.19
CA MET A 88 -5.76 4.90 -12.31
C MET A 88 -4.73 4.08 -11.54
N LEU A 89 -5.15 3.51 -10.42
CA LEU A 89 -4.34 2.60 -9.62
C LEU A 89 -4.87 1.18 -9.74
N LEU A 90 -4.00 0.20 -9.94
CA LEU A 90 -4.37 -1.21 -9.84
C LEU A 90 -4.37 -1.56 -8.35
N VAL A 91 -5.54 -1.87 -7.80
CA VAL A 91 -5.72 -2.12 -6.36
C VAL A 91 -6.11 -3.56 -6.11
N LEU A 92 -5.46 -4.19 -5.14
CA LEU A 92 -5.86 -5.42 -4.48
C LEU A 92 -6.48 -5.08 -3.12
N ASP A 93 -7.70 -5.54 -2.92
CA ASP A 93 -8.51 -5.31 -1.73
C ASP A 93 -8.46 -6.51 -0.78
N PRO A 94 -7.83 -6.36 0.40
CA PRO A 94 -7.65 -7.46 1.36
C PRO A 94 -8.93 -7.80 2.14
N HIS A 95 -10.04 -7.11 1.92
CA HIS A 95 -11.31 -7.38 2.61
C HIS A 95 -12.13 -8.49 1.91
N TYR A 96 -11.61 -9.08 0.83
CA TYR A 96 -12.22 -10.26 0.22
C TYR A 96 -12.22 -11.44 1.19
N THR A 97 -13.39 -12.04 1.39
CA THR A 97 -13.59 -13.17 2.33
C THR A 97 -14.20 -14.40 1.66
N GLY A 98 -14.36 -14.37 0.33
CA GLY A 98 -14.87 -15.49 -0.44
C GLY A 98 -13.80 -16.55 -0.71
N VAL A 99 -14.16 -17.56 -1.50
CA VAL A 99 -13.23 -18.62 -1.94
C VAL A 99 -12.24 -18.09 -2.98
N ASP A 100 -11.10 -18.77 -3.15
CA ASP A 100 -10.07 -18.41 -4.13
C ASP A 100 -10.51 -18.69 -5.59
N ASP A 101 -11.46 -17.89 -6.08
CA ASP A 101 -11.96 -17.92 -7.45
C ASP A 101 -11.57 -16.65 -8.20
N ILE A 102 -10.67 -16.81 -9.18
CA ILE A 102 -10.10 -15.68 -9.93
C ILE A 102 -11.17 -14.86 -10.66
N ARG A 103 -12.22 -15.51 -11.15
CA ARG A 103 -13.31 -14.83 -11.87
C ARG A 103 -14.08 -13.92 -10.93
N THR A 104 -14.41 -14.41 -9.74
CA THR A 104 -15.08 -13.63 -8.68
C THR A 104 -14.21 -12.47 -8.23
N ILE A 105 -12.91 -12.71 -8.00
CA ILE A 105 -11.95 -11.68 -7.57
C ILE A 105 -11.88 -10.53 -8.60
N GLN A 106 -11.77 -10.85 -9.88
CA GLN A 106 -11.65 -9.86 -10.94
C GLN A 106 -12.99 -9.19 -11.28
N ASN A 107 -14.06 -9.97 -11.50
CA ASN A 107 -15.36 -9.43 -11.93
C ASN A 107 -16.01 -8.54 -10.87
N ASN A 108 -15.76 -8.81 -9.59
CA ASN A 108 -16.28 -8.00 -8.49
C ASN A 108 -15.29 -6.88 -8.07
N GLY A 109 -14.17 -6.75 -8.76
CA GLY A 109 -13.22 -5.66 -8.56
C GLY A 109 -12.43 -5.72 -7.24
N TRP A 110 -12.25 -6.90 -6.66
CA TRP A 110 -11.32 -7.13 -5.53
C TRP A 110 -9.87 -6.97 -5.95
N VAL A 111 -9.57 -7.28 -7.22
CA VAL A 111 -8.35 -6.83 -7.89
C VAL A 111 -8.76 -6.12 -9.18
N GLY A 112 -8.47 -4.83 -9.29
CA GLY A 112 -8.83 -4.06 -10.49
C GLY A 112 -8.39 -2.61 -10.48
N TRP A 113 -8.50 -1.97 -11.63
CA TRP A 113 -8.19 -0.55 -11.81
C TRP A 113 -9.23 0.33 -11.12
N LYS A 114 -8.77 1.24 -10.27
CA LYS A 114 -9.59 2.17 -9.49
C LYS A 114 -9.24 3.61 -9.85
N PRO A 115 -10.25 4.46 -10.11
CA PRO A 115 -10.03 5.89 -10.28
C PRO A 115 -9.68 6.55 -8.94
N TRP A 116 -9.17 7.78 -8.97
CA TRP A 116 -8.85 8.55 -7.75
C TRP A 116 -10.05 8.79 -6.84
N SER A 117 -11.27 8.80 -7.40
CA SER A 117 -12.53 8.90 -6.65
C SER A 117 -12.83 7.68 -5.78
N PHE A 118 -12.08 6.57 -5.93
CA PHE A 118 -12.15 5.42 -5.03
C PHE A 118 -11.70 5.77 -3.61
N TRP A 119 -10.75 6.70 -3.48
CA TRP A 119 -10.23 7.12 -2.18
C TRP A 119 -11.16 8.18 -1.55
N SER A 120 -11.40 8.06 -0.24
CA SER A 120 -12.07 9.12 0.52
C SER A 120 -11.26 10.40 0.46
N GLN A 121 -11.88 11.48 -0.03
CA GLN A 121 -11.20 12.73 -0.37
C GLN A 121 -10.70 13.50 0.85
N ASP A 122 -11.34 13.35 2.02
CA ASP A 122 -10.99 14.06 3.25
C ASP A 122 -10.15 13.24 4.23
N ALA A 123 -9.84 11.98 3.89
CA ALA A 123 -9.00 11.13 4.71
C ALA A 123 -7.51 11.34 4.41
N PHE A 124 -6.68 11.25 5.44
CA PHE A 124 -5.24 11.13 5.26
C PHE A 124 -4.87 9.69 4.87
N TYR A 125 -3.78 9.54 4.11
CA TYR A 125 -3.22 8.25 3.72
C TYR A 125 -1.72 8.21 3.98
N ASN A 126 -1.27 7.06 4.46
CA ASN A 126 0.14 6.68 4.44
C ASN A 126 0.30 5.51 3.48
N LEU A 127 1.34 5.58 2.64
CA LEU A 127 1.72 4.51 1.73
C LEU A 127 3.07 3.96 2.16
N CYS A 128 3.11 2.67 2.50
CA CYS A 128 4.32 1.93 2.77
C CYS A 128 4.87 1.32 1.48
N CYS A 129 6.03 1.80 1.05
CA CYS A 129 6.66 1.45 -0.22
C CYS A 129 7.95 0.65 0.05
N PRO A 130 7.92 -0.69 0.02
CA PRO A 130 9.09 -1.53 0.32
C PRO A 130 10.19 -1.36 -0.71
N LEU A 131 11.43 -1.18 -0.28
CA LEU A 131 12.59 -1.06 -1.17
C LEU A 131 13.21 -2.43 -1.40
N ARG A 132 13.68 -2.71 -2.62
CA ARG A 132 14.32 -3.98 -2.91
C ARG A 132 15.68 -4.05 -2.21
N PRO A 133 15.99 -5.10 -1.43
CA PRO A 133 17.32 -5.28 -0.87
C PRO A 133 18.36 -5.31 -1.99
N LYS A 134 19.43 -4.53 -1.82
CA LYS A 134 20.55 -4.57 -2.77
C LYS A 134 21.35 -5.83 -2.50
N ILE A 135 21.31 -6.79 -3.43
CA ILE A 135 22.22 -7.93 -3.38
C ILE A 135 23.62 -7.38 -3.62
N VAL A 136 24.45 -7.34 -2.58
CA VAL A 136 25.88 -7.13 -2.74
C VAL A 136 26.44 -8.48 -3.20
N SER A 137 26.78 -8.59 -4.48
CA SER A 137 27.59 -9.70 -4.95
C SER A 137 28.97 -9.59 -4.29
N SER A 138 29.27 -10.53 -3.39
CA SER A 138 30.61 -10.74 -2.82
C SER A 138 31.60 -11.22 -3.87
#